data_AF-A0A6U8JEU6-F1
#
_entry.id   AF-A0A6U8JEU6-F1
#
_cell.length_a   1.000
_cell.length_b   1.000
_cell.length_c   1.000
_cell.angle_alpha   90.00
_cell.angle_beta   90.00
_cell.angle_gamma   90.00
#
_symmetry.space_group_name_H-M   'P 1'
#
loop_
_entity.id
_entity.type
_entity.pdbx_description
1 polymer ?
#
loop_
_entity_poly.entity_id
_entity_poly.type
_entity_poly.pdbx_seq_one_letter_code
_entity_poly.pdbx_strand_id
1 'polypeptide(L)'
;MARESPPPYQLLPGDPFNLTLGVLVASLLAACKRVPGLAPLVQWQLNAYTNWNLIFIMLRLALKQKQWDPFLAVNSVGILVGFRTAMAQGIDENMRTKIRHLGLPLSRRTFVCLDHLLHTVPPALLVSHLVRRRKRVPLLNIVYVIGLSTWFNFRQSGHLDASEIYVPHPWRRTWVSILVGCAATPPLVDALIRKERWRVLALASAMLLPYLSSSLDPRLRQRYFFEFQLQRLRKEEESRTCEDAPRSVTPGGAFRSRPTGARQVGRCNTTEL
;
A
#
# COMPACT_ATOMS: atom_id res chain seq x y z
N MET A 1 -20.44 30.35 -18.71
CA MET A 1 -19.73 29.32 -17.91
C MET A 1 -18.59 30.01 -17.19
N ALA A 2 -18.56 30.00 -15.85
CA ALA A 2 -17.44 30.58 -15.10
C ALA A 2 -16.16 29.80 -15.42
N ARG A 3 -15.10 30.49 -15.86
CA ARG A 3 -13.76 29.88 -16.02
C ARG A 3 -13.31 29.43 -14.64
N GLU A 4 -13.13 28.12 -14.44
CA GLU A 4 -12.45 27.62 -13.25
C GLU A 4 -11.05 28.25 -13.21
N SER A 5 -10.69 28.83 -12.08
CA SER A 5 -9.33 29.33 -11.83
C SER A 5 -8.32 28.20 -12.08
N PRO A 6 -7.17 28.49 -12.71
CA PRO A 6 -6.15 27.46 -12.95
C PRO A 6 -5.77 26.77 -11.64
N PRO A 7 -5.57 25.44 -11.63
CA PRO A 7 -5.16 24.72 -10.44
C PRO A 7 -3.88 25.33 -9.84
N PRO A 8 -3.81 25.55 -8.52
CA PRO A 8 -2.62 26.12 -7.90
C PRO A 8 -1.45 25.12 -7.99
N TYR A 9 -0.21 25.61 -8.02
CA TYR A 9 1.02 24.81 -8.07
C TYR A 9 1.18 23.95 -9.35
N GLN A 10 0.74 24.49 -10.49
CA GLN A 10 1.04 23.92 -11.81
C GLN A 10 2.45 24.25 -12.28
N LEU A 11 3.20 23.22 -12.67
CA LEU A 11 4.47 23.38 -13.39
C LEU A 11 4.25 23.90 -14.81
N LEU A 12 3.23 23.36 -15.48
CA LEU A 12 2.80 23.78 -16.80
C LEU A 12 1.38 24.33 -16.71
N PRO A 13 1.17 25.63 -17.01
CA PRO A 13 -0.16 26.22 -17.02
C PRO A 13 -1.11 25.42 -17.93
N GLY A 14 -2.24 24.98 -17.38
CA GLY A 14 -3.26 24.27 -18.14
C GLY A 14 -3.05 22.75 -18.28
N ASP A 15 -2.02 22.15 -17.67
CA ASP A 15 -1.87 20.70 -17.64
C ASP A 15 -3.00 20.05 -16.80
N PRO A 16 -3.93 19.30 -17.44
CA PRO A 16 -5.05 18.68 -16.75
C PRO A 16 -4.63 17.44 -15.93
N PHE A 17 -3.40 16.96 -16.10
CA PHE A 17 -2.83 15.79 -15.45
C PHE A 17 -1.66 16.12 -14.53
N ASN A 18 -1.47 17.38 -14.12
CA ASN A 18 -0.36 17.76 -13.26
C ASN A 18 -0.39 16.97 -11.92
N LEU A 19 0.44 15.93 -11.87
CA LEU A 19 0.67 15.07 -10.73
C LEU A 19 2.03 15.34 -10.09
N THR A 20 2.77 16.38 -10.51
CA THR A 20 4.16 16.57 -10.06
C THR A 20 4.28 16.69 -8.55
N LEU A 21 3.40 17.47 -7.91
CA LEU A 21 3.36 17.54 -6.46
C LEU A 21 3.01 16.19 -5.82
N GLY A 22 2.17 15.38 -6.47
CA GLY A 22 1.91 14.00 -6.06
C GLY A 22 3.16 13.12 -6.17
N VAL A 23 3.93 13.24 -7.25
CA VAL A 23 5.21 12.54 -7.43
C VAL A 23 6.22 12.96 -6.37
N LEU A 24 6.33 14.26 -6.05
CA LEU A 24 7.21 14.76 -5.00
C LEU A 24 6.85 14.16 -3.64
N VAL A 25 5.56 14.11 -3.30
CA VAL A 25 5.08 13.49 -2.06
C VAL A 25 5.37 11.98 -2.06
N ALA A 26 5.14 11.28 -3.17
CA ALA A 26 5.46 9.85 -3.29
C ALA A 26 6.95 9.58 -3.03
N SER A 27 7.82 10.41 -3.63
CA SER A 27 9.27 10.33 -3.45
C SER A 27 9.69 10.64 -2.02
N LEU A 28 9.08 11.66 -1.39
CA LEU A 28 9.35 11.99 0.01
C LEU A 28 8.94 10.84 0.94
N LEU A 29 7.74 10.29 0.77
CA LEU A 29 7.28 9.15 1.56
C LEU A 29 8.18 7.92 1.37
N ALA A 30 8.65 7.68 0.13
CA ALA A 30 9.61 6.62 -0.16
C ALA A 30 10.99 6.85 0.50
N ALA A 31 11.41 8.10 0.68
CA ALA A 31 12.66 8.45 1.36
C ALA A 31 12.52 8.35 2.89
N CYS A 32 11.38 8.80 3.45
CA CYS A 32 11.11 8.79 4.89
C CYS A 32 10.83 7.39 5.48
N LYS A 33 10.77 6.35 4.65
CA LYS A 33 10.37 4.99 5.03
C LYS A 33 11.36 4.27 5.99
N ARG A 34 12.63 4.72 6.04
CA ARG A 34 13.72 4.15 6.85
C ARG A 34 14.40 5.21 7.73
N VAL A 35 13.64 6.03 8.43
CA VAL A 35 14.21 6.95 9.42
C VAL A 35 14.64 6.15 10.67
N PRO A 36 15.92 6.18 11.06
CA PRO A 36 16.40 5.49 12.25
C PRO A 36 15.69 5.99 13.52
N GLY A 37 15.43 5.08 14.47
CA GLY A 37 14.85 5.44 15.77
C GLY A 37 13.33 5.66 15.80
N LEU A 38 12.62 5.47 14.69
CA LEU A 38 11.15 5.48 14.70
C LEU A 38 10.58 4.24 15.39
N ALA A 39 9.48 4.42 16.12
CA ALA A 39 8.73 3.30 16.68
C ALA A 39 8.22 2.36 15.56
N PRO A 40 8.22 1.02 15.77
CA PRO A 40 7.83 0.05 14.74
C PRO A 40 6.46 0.30 14.13
N LEU A 41 5.49 0.74 14.93
CA LEU A 41 4.16 1.11 14.46
C LEU A 41 4.21 2.27 13.46
N VAL A 42 4.95 3.34 13.78
CA VAL A 42 5.08 4.52 12.90
C VAL A 42 5.77 4.15 11.60
N GLN A 43 6.85 3.37 11.68
CA GLN A 43 7.55 2.89 10.51
C GLN A 43 6.64 2.03 9.63
N TRP A 44 5.82 1.14 10.22
CA TRP A 44 4.84 0.36 9.48
C TRP A 44 3.81 1.25 8.77
N GLN A 45 3.29 2.28 9.45
CA GLN A 45 2.34 3.22 8.83
C GLN A 45 2.97 3.97 7.64
N LEU A 46 4.25 4.36 7.74
CA LEU A 46 4.99 4.99 6.62
C LEU A 46 5.23 4.02 5.45
N ASN A 47 5.21 2.72 5.69
CA ASN A 47 5.41 1.71 4.66
C ASN A 47 4.10 1.23 4.01
N ALA A 48 2.93 1.59 4.52
CA ALA A 48 1.64 1.11 4.01
C ALA A 48 1.08 2.02 2.89
N TYR A 49 0.79 1.45 1.71
CA TYR A 49 0.22 2.21 0.58
C TYR A 49 -1.17 2.77 0.88
N THR A 50 -1.94 2.11 1.75
CA THR A 50 -3.23 2.61 2.22
C THR A 50 -3.08 4.00 2.83
N ASN A 51 -2.02 4.21 3.62
CA ASN A 51 -1.77 5.52 4.23
C ASN A 51 -1.26 6.53 3.23
N TRP A 52 -0.44 6.10 2.26
CA TRP A 52 0.00 7.00 1.19
C TRP A 52 -1.21 7.52 0.41
N ASN A 53 -2.19 6.66 0.11
CA ASN A 53 -3.44 7.07 -0.53
C ASN A 53 -4.21 8.09 0.32
N LEU A 54 -4.31 7.89 1.63
CA LEU A 54 -4.97 8.86 2.53
C LEU A 54 -4.21 10.19 2.58
N ILE A 55 -2.88 10.17 2.63
CA ILE A 55 -2.04 11.37 2.56
C ILE A 55 -2.31 12.12 1.26
N PHE A 56 -2.36 11.43 0.12
CA PHE A 56 -2.69 12.06 -1.15
C PHE A 56 -4.09 12.69 -1.16
N ILE A 57 -5.09 12.04 -0.57
CA ILE A 57 -6.44 12.59 -0.44
C ILE A 57 -6.45 13.83 0.46
N MET A 58 -5.75 13.80 1.60
CA MET A 58 -5.64 14.93 2.52
C MET A 58 -4.93 16.12 1.87
N LEU A 59 -3.82 15.88 1.18
CA LEU A 59 -3.09 16.92 0.44
C LEU A 59 -3.91 17.48 -0.71
N ARG A 60 -4.64 16.63 -1.42
CA ARG A 60 -5.61 17.08 -2.44
C ARG A 60 -6.61 18.06 -1.86
N LEU A 61 -7.12 17.80 -0.65
CA LEU A 61 -8.10 18.66 0.02
C LEU A 61 -7.45 19.97 0.48
N ALA A 62 -6.31 19.89 1.17
CA ALA A 62 -5.59 21.04 1.71
C ALA A 62 -5.11 21.99 0.61
N LEU A 63 -4.58 21.44 -0.48
CA LEU A 63 -3.97 22.20 -1.58
C LEU A 63 -4.92 22.40 -2.76
N LYS A 64 -6.20 22.03 -2.59
CA LYS A 64 -7.29 22.21 -3.57
C LYS A 64 -6.98 21.60 -4.97
N GLN A 65 -6.23 20.50 -5.02
CA GLN A 65 -5.78 19.83 -6.24
C GLN A 65 -6.90 18.96 -6.87
N LYS A 66 -8.03 19.57 -7.26
CA LYS A 66 -9.20 18.86 -7.83
C LYS A 66 -8.90 18.03 -9.09
N GLN A 67 -7.80 18.33 -9.78
CA GLN A 67 -7.35 17.57 -10.94
C GLN A 67 -6.85 16.16 -10.57
N TRP A 68 -6.51 15.91 -9.30
CA TRP A 68 -6.13 14.57 -8.81
C TRP A 68 -7.31 13.62 -8.61
N ASP A 69 -8.55 14.13 -8.59
CA ASP A 69 -9.74 13.31 -8.28
C ASP A 69 -9.85 12.03 -9.14
N PRO A 70 -9.62 12.06 -10.48
CA PRO A 70 -9.65 10.86 -11.31
C PRO A 70 -8.55 9.85 -10.93
N PHE A 71 -7.32 10.35 -10.71
CA PHE A 71 -6.18 9.55 -10.30
C PHE A 71 -6.44 8.85 -8.95
N LEU A 72 -6.89 9.63 -7.95
CA LEU A 72 -7.17 9.12 -6.60
C LEU A 72 -8.33 8.15 -6.59
N ALA A 73 -9.34 8.33 -7.45
CA ALA A 73 -10.44 7.38 -7.58
C ALA A 73 -9.94 6.04 -8.10
N VAL A 74 -9.15 6.03 -9.19
CA VAL A 74 -8.56 4.80 -9.75
C VAL A 74 -7.66 4.12 -8.72
N ASN A 75 -6.80 4.88 -8.03
CA ASN A 75 -5.91 4.36 -6.99
C ASN A 75 -6.70 3.74 -5.83
N SER A 76 -7.71 4.46 -5.32
CA SER A 76 -8.51 4.02 -4.18
C SER A 76 -9.35 2.78 -4.51
N VAL A 77 -9.88 2.67 -5.73
CA VAL A 77 -10.61 1.46 -6.17
C VAL A 77 -9.65 0.28 -6.35
N GLY A 78 -8.49 0.51 -6.97
CA GLY A 78 -7.44 -0.52 -7.07
C GLY A 78 -7.02 -1.05 -5.70
N ILE A 79 -6.81 -0.16 -4.73
CA ILE A 79 -6.52 -0.50 -3.32
C ILE A 79 -7.66 -1.30 -2.69
N LEU A 80 -8.92 -0.87 -2.85
CA LEU A 80 -10.07 -1.58 -2.30
C LEU A 80 -10.13 -3.03 -2.81
N VAL A 81 -10.09 -3.21 -4.13
CA VAL A 81 -10.22 -4.52 -4.77
C VAL A 81 -8.98 -5.38 -4.46
N GLY A 82 -7.79 -4.78 -4.47
CA GLY A 82 -6.52 -5.35 -3.99
C GLY A 82 -6.63 -5.92 -2.58
N PHE A 83 -6.89 -5.05 -1.62
CA PHE A 83 -6.86 -5.38 -0.20
C PHE A 83 -7.94 -6.40 0.18
N ARG A 84 -9.15 -6.27 -0.37
CA ARG A 84 -10.23 -7.24 -0.12
C ARG A 84 -9.86 -8.63 -0.63
N THR A 85 -9.25 -8.73 -1.81
CA THR A 85 -8.75 -10.00 -2.35
C THR A 85 -7.61 -10.57 -1.50
N ALA A 86 -6.64 -9.73 -1.10
CA ALA A 86 -5.50 -10.14 -0.29
C ALA A 86 -5.92 -10.71 1.07
N MET A 87 -6.90 -10.08 1.71
CA MET A 87 -7.33 -10.39 3.08
C MET A 87 -8.53 -11.36 3.14
N ALA A 88 -8.90 -11.96 2.00
CA ALA A 88 -9.95 -12.96 1.95
C ALA A 88 -9.62 -14.19 2.83
N GLN A 89 -10.62 -15.04 3.09
CA GLN A 89 -10.43 -16.31 3.82
C GLN A 89 -9.85 -16.19 5.24
N GLY A 90 -10.08 -15.06 5.91
CA GLY A 90 -9.65 -14.85 7.30
C GLY A 90 -8.19 -14.42 7.46
N ILE A 91 -7.51 -14.05 6.37
CA ILE A 91 -6.13 -13.51 6.42
C ILE A 91 -6.11 -12.14 7.11
N ASP A 92 -7.24 -11.43 7.14
CA ASP A 92 -7.46 -10.21 7.92
C ASP A 92 -7.17 -10.40 9.44
N GLU A 93 -7.34 -11.61 9.97
CA GLU A 93 -7.00 -11.94 11.35
C GLU A 93 -5.47 -12.00 11.59
N ASN A 94 -4.68 -12.40 10.59
CA ASN A 94 -3.22 -12.31 10.66
C ASN A 94 -2.79 -10.85 10.70
N MET A 95 -3.45 -9.99 9.91
CA MET A 95 -3.20 -8.54 9.95
C MET A 95 -3.50 -7.96 11.32
N ARG A 96 -4.67 -8.29 11.91
CA ARG A 96 -5.05 -7.86 13.25
C ARG A 96 -4.03 -8.32 14.30
N THR A 97 -3.53 -9.55 14.17
CA THR A 97 -2.49 -10.11 15.05
C THR A 97 -1.18 -9.35 14.90
N LYS A 98 -0.74 -9.03 13.67
CA LYS A 98 0.44 -8.19 13.44
C LYS A 98 0.30 -6.81 14.07
N ILE A 99 -0.83 -6.14 13.90
CA ILE A 99 -1.08 -4.81 14.49
C ILE A 99 -1.02 -4.86 16.02
N ARG A 100 -1.52 -5.93 16.64
CA ARG A 100 -1.37 -6.17 18.08
C ARG A 100 0.10 -6.25 18.48
N HIS A 101 0.92 -7.00 17.74
CA HIS A 101 2.36 -7.11 18.00
C HIS A 101 3.12 -5.79 17.78
N LEU A 102 2.60 -4.89 16.95
CA LEU A 102 3.13 -3.54 16.78
C LEU A 102 2.72 -2.57 17.92
N GLY A 103 1.99 -3.05 18.93
CA GLY A 103 1.61 -2.27 20.11
C GLY A 103 0.21 -1.65 20.07
N LEU A 104 -0.63 -2.01 19.09
CA LEU A 104 -2.00 -1.51 18.99
C LEU A 104 -3.03 -2.66 19.08
N PRO A 105 -3.45 -3.08 20.27
CA PRO A 105 -4.41 -4.16 20.42
C PRO A 105 -5.81 -3.71 19.97
N LEU A 106 -6.25 -4.19 18.80
CA LEU A 106 -7.59 -3.91 18.27
C LEU A 106 -8.53 -5.09 18.49
N SER A 107 -9.74 -4.80 18.99
CA SER A 107 -10.85 -5.74 18.96
C SER A 107 -11.20 -6.10 17.51
N ARG A 108 -11.80 -7.27 17.27
CA ARG A 108 -12.21 -7.69 15.92
C ARG A 108 -13.18 -6.68 15.28
N ARG A 109 -14.15 -6.18 16.05
CA ARG A 109 -15.13 -5.18 15.57
C ARG A 109 -14.46 -3.86 15.19
N THR A 110 -13.56 -3.38 16.04
CA THR A 110 -12.80 -2.15 15.77
C THR A 110 -11.96 -2.30 14.51
N PHE A 111 -11.24 -3.42 14.37
CA PHE A 111 -10.42 -3.70 13.20
C PHE A 111 -11.24 -3.72 11.90
N VAL A 112 -12.37 -4.44 11.87
CA VAL A 112 -13.27 -4.50 10.71
C VAL A 112 -13.83 -3.11 10.36
N CYS A 113 -14.23 -2.33 11.37
CA CYS A 113 -14.73 -0.97 11.14
C CYS A 113 -13.65 -0.06 10.53
N LEU A 114 -12.46 -0.03 11.13
CA LEU A 114 -11.33 0.75 10.61
C LEU A 114 -10.94 0.32 9.20
N ASP A 115 -10.90 -0.99 8.95
CA ASP A 115 -10.61 -1.53 7.63
C ASP A 115 -11.63 -1.04 6.57
N HIS A 116 -12.92 -1.03 6.87
CA HIS A 116 -13.93 -0.45 5.98
C HIS A 116 -13.75 1.06 5.78
N LEU A 117 -13.44 1.81 6.84
CA LEU A 117 -13.20 3.24 6.75
C LEU A 117 -11.97 3.57 5.88
N LEU A 118 -10.91 2.76 5.96
CA LEU A 118 -9.66 3.02 5.25
C LEU A 118 -9.70 2.56 3.79
N HIS A 119 -10.45 1.50 3.47
CA HIS A 119 -10.43 0.90 2.13
C HIS A 119 -11.72 1.12 1.33
N THR A 120 -12.88 1.26 1.97
CA THR A 120 -14.17 1.36 1.25
C THR A 120 -14.66 2.79 1.13
N VAL A 121 -14.51 3.60 2.18
CA VAL A 121 -15.01 5.00 2.18
C VAL A 121 -14.28 5.88 1.15
N PRO A 122 -12.94 5.87 1.03
CA PRO A 122 -12.25 6.73 0.07
C PRO A 122 -12.70 6.54 -1.39
N PRO A 123 -12.74 5.33 -1.96
CA PRO A 123 -13.21 5.15 -3.33
C PRO A 123 -14.69 5.51 -3.49
N ALA A 124 -15.54 5.17 -2.51
CA ALA A 124 -16.97 5.51 -2.56
C ALA A 124 -17.20 7.02 -2.64
N LEU A 125 -16.48 7.81 -1.81
CA LEU A 125 -16.57 9.26 -1.82
C LEU A 125 -16.01 9.86 -3.12
N LEU A 126 -14.83 9.42 -3.57
CA LEU A 126 -14.19 9.93 -4.78
C LEU A 126 -15.01 9.63 -6.03
N VAL A 127 -15.51 8.40 -6.19
CA VAL A 127 -16.39 8.02 -7.30
C VAL A 127 -17.69 8.80 -7.25
N SER A 128 -18.35 8.88 -6.09
CA SER A 128 -19.58 9.66 -5.93
C SER A 128 -19.38 11.13 -6.31
N HIS A 129 -18.24 11.69 -5.92
CA HIS A 129 -17.87 13.07 -6.22
C HIS A 129 -17.63 13.31 -7.71
N LEU A 130 -16.93 12.40 -8.40
CA LEU A 130 -16.75 12.44 -9.85
C LEU A 130 -18.08 12.34 -10.59
N VAL A 131 -18.94 11.42 -10.18
CA VAL A 131 -20.28 11.21 -10.77
C VAL A 131 -21.16 12.44 -10.60
N ARG A 132 -21.22 13.02 -9.40
CA ARG A 132 -21.97 14.25 -9.12
C ARG A 132 -21.52 15.42 -10.01
N ARG A 133 -20.23 15.52 -10.28
CA ARG A 133 -19.64 16.55 -11.16
C ARG A 133 -19.66 16.19 -12.64
N ARG A 134 -20.17 15.00 -13.00
CA ARG A 134 -20.09 14.43 -14.37
C ARG A 134 -18.66 14.44 -14.94
N LYS A 135 -17.65 14.32 -14.08
CA LYS A 135 -16.24 14.30 -14.47
C LYS A 135 -15.83 12.88 -14.83
N ARG A 136 -15.53 12.65 -16.10
CA ARG A 136 -15.02 11.36 -16.59
C ARG A 136 -13.58 11.13 -16.15
N VAL A 137 -13.16 9.87 -16.12
CA VAL A 137 -11.81 9.47 -15.74
C VAL A 137 -11.02 9.13 -17.02
N PRO A 138 -9.98 9.89 -17.37
CA PRO A 138 -9.13 9.54 -18.50
C PRO A 138 -8.36 8.25 -18.23
N LEU A 139 -8.24 7.39 -19.25
CA LEU A 139 -7.56 6.08 -19.17
C LEU A 139 -6.09 6.19 -18.74
N LEU A 140 -5.43 7.32 -19.03
CA LEU A 140 -4.05 7.58 -18.62
C LEU A 140 -3.85 7.48 -17.10
N ASN A 141 -4.89 7.73 -16.29
CA ASN A 141 -4.82 7.55 -14.84
C ASN A 141 -4.57 6.08 -14.44
N ILE A 142 -5.00 5.11 -15.26
CA ILE A 142 -4.68 3.69 -15.03
C ILE A 142 -3.16 3.50 -15.08
N VAL A 143 -2.51 4.05 -16.11
CA VAL A 143 -1.05 3.94 -16.28
C VAL A 143 -0.33 4.58 -15.11
N TYR A 144 -0.75 5.77 -14.68
CA TYR A 144 -0.15 6.44 -13.52
C TYR A 144 -0.32 5.65 -12.23
N VAL A 145 -1.51 5.08 -11.99
CA VAL A 145 -1.77 4.28 -10.78
C VAL A 145 -0.98 2.97 -10.79
N ILE A 146 -0.89 2.28 -11.91
CA ILE A 146 -0.08 1.06 -12.03
C ILE A 146 1.40 1.39 -11.85
N GLY A 147 1.89 2.49 -12.44
CA GLY A 147 3.24 2.97 -12.25
C GLY A 147 3.54 3.27 -10.78
N LEU A 148 2.65 4.02 -10.11
CA LEU A 148 2.78 4.31 -8.67
C LEU A 148 2.73 3.04 -7.82
N SER A 149 1.80 2.12 -8.10
CA SER A 149 1.65 0.88 -7.34
C SER A 149 2.89 0.00 -7.48
N THR A 150 3.44 -0.10 -8.70
CA THR A 150 4.67 -0.84 -8.99
C THR A 150 5.86 -0.22 -8.27
N TRP A 151 6.01 1.10 -8.40
CA TRP A 151 7.05 1.87 -7.71
C TRP A 151 6.98 1.67 -6.19
N PHE A 152 5.79 1.80 -5.62
CA PHE A 152 5.56 1.58 -4.19
C PHE A 152 6.01 0.18 -3.77
N ASN A 153 5.52 -0.87 -4.43
CA ASN A 153 5.86 -2.24 -4.05
C ASN A 153 7.37 -2.49 -4.14
N PHE A 154 7.97 -2.12 -5.27
CA PHE A 154 9.40 -2.25 -5.47
C PHE A 154 10.21 -1.48 -4.43
N ARG A 155 9.82 -0.24 -4.13
CA ARG A 155 10.51 0.56 -3.11
C ARG A 155 10.35 -0.01 -1.73
N GLN A 156 9.27 -0.69 -1.41
CA GLN A 156 9.03 -1.16 -0.06
C GLN A 156 9.69 -2.51 0.23
N SER A 157 9.59 -3.46 -0.69
CA SER A 157 10.06 -4.83 -0.47
C SER A 157 11.14 -5.29 -1.47
N GLY A 158 11.61 -4.42 -2.38
CA GLY A 158 12.59 -4.79 -3.41
C GLY A 158 12.05 -5.68 -4.53
N HIS A 159 10.77 -6.08 -4.43
CA HIS A 159 10.06 -6.93 -5.38
C HIS A 159 8.55 -6.59 -5.37
N LEU A 160 7.75 -7.26 -6.21
CA LEU A 160 6.30 -6.98 -6.31
C LEU A 160 5.44 -7.68 -5.25
N ASP A 161 6.06 -8.14 -4.15
CA ASP A 161 5.39 -8.80 -3.05
C ASP A 161 5.39 -7.90 -1.80
N ALA A 162 4.20 -7.40 -1.42
CA ALA A 162 4.02 -6.56 -0.23
C ALA A 162 3.85 -7.36 1.08
N SER A 163 4.01 -8.69 1.05
CA SER A 163 3.79 -9.57 2.21
C SER A 163 4.64 -9.20 3.42
N GLU A 164 5.85 -8.67 3.19
CA GLU A 164 6.75 -8.22 4.25
C GLU A 164 6.21 -7.01 5.03
N ILE A 165 5.58 -6.08 4.31
CA ILE A 165 4.97 -4.87 4.86
C ILE A 165 3.70 -5.22 5.61
N TYR A 166 2.86 -6.05 5.00
CA TYR A 166 1.54 -6.40 5.50
C TYR A 166 1.58 -7.75 6.22
N VAL A 167 1.07 -8.81 5.61
CA VAL A 167 1.19 -10.20 6.07
C VAL A 167 1.28 -11.09 4.84
N PRO A 168 1.76 -12.34 4.95
CA PRO A 168 1.69 -13.28 3.84
C PRO A 168 0.26 -13.39 3.29
N HIS A 169 0.12 -13.21 1.97
CA HIS A 169 -1.16 -13.17 1.27
C HIS A 169 -0.98 -13.57 -0.21
N PRO A 170 -2.04 -13.88 -0.97
CA PRO A 170 -1.93 -14.24 -2.39
C PRO A 170 -1.61 -13.01 -3.26
N TRP A 171 -0.35 -12.57 -3.26
CA TRP A 171 0.10 -11.35 -3.92
C TRP A 171 -0.22 -11.34 -5.43
N ARG A 172 -0.12 -12.47 -6.13
CA ARG A 172 -0.49 -12.58 -7.55
C ARG A 172 -1.96 -12.26 -7.79
N ARG A 173 -2.85 -12.84 -6.97
CA ARG A 173 -4.31 -12.58 -7.06
C ARG A 173 -4.62 -11.13 -6.70
N THR A 174 -3.87 -10.58 -5.75
CA THR A 174 -3.95 -9.18 -5.33
C THR A 174 -3.56 -8.22 -6.47
N TRP A 175 -2.49 -8.51 -7.21
CA TRP A 175 -2.12 -7.70 -8.37
C TRP A 175 -3.15 -7.78 -9.50
N VAL A 176 -3.65 -8.97 -9.80
CA VAL A 176 -4.76 -9.13 -10.76
C VAL A 176 -5.96 -8.31 -10.33
N SER A 177 -6.30 -8.33 -9.04
CA SER A 177 -7.45 -7.60 -8.52
C SER A 177 -7.24 -6.07 -8.53
N ILE A 178 -6.02 -5.58 -8.25
CA ILE A 178 -5.65 -4.17 -8.44
C ILE A 178 -5.83 -3.77 -9.91
N LEU A 179 -5.31 -4.55 -10.86
CA LEU A 179 -5.43 -4.27 -12.30
C LEU A 179 -6.91 -4.21 -12.73
N VAL A 180 -7.71 -5.17 -12.28
CA VAL A 180 -9.16 -5.20 -12.54
C VAL A 180 -9.85 -3.97 -11.96
N GLY A 181 -9.55 -3.60 -10.70
CA GLY A 181 -10.11 -2.41 -10.06
C GLY A 181 -9.75 -1.12 -10.81
N CYS A 182 -8.47 -0.96 -11.19
CA CYS A 182 -8.01 0.18 -11.95
C CYS A 182 -8.68 0.26 -13.33
N ALA A 183 -8.74 -0.84 -14.07
CA ALA A 183 -9.32 -0.90 -15.41
C ALA A 183 -10.85 -0.70 -15.41
N ALA A 184 -11.55 -1.21 -14.38
CA ALA A 184 -12.99 -1.07 -14.25
C ALA A 184 -13.43 0.33 -13.80
N THR A 185 -12.54 1.11 -13.17
CA THR A 185 -12.93 2.41 -12.58
C THR A 185 -13.40 3.43 -13.62
N PRO A 186 -12.68 3.72 -14.73
CA PRO A 186 -13.17 4.66 -15.73
C PRO A 186 -14.54 4.29 -16.35
N PRO A 187 -14.76 3.07 -16.86
CA PRO A 187 -16.07 2.72 -17.40
C PRO A 187 -17.16 2.65 -16.32
N LEU A 188 -16.81 2.40 -15.05
CA LEU A 188 -17.78 2.42 -13.94
C LEU A 188 -18.26 3.85 -13.69
N VAL A 189 -17.35 4.81 -13.61
CA VAL A 189 -17.71 6.23 -13.45
C VAL A 189 -18.56 6.69 -14.63
N ASP A 190 -18.18 6.36 -15.86
CA ASP A 190 -18.96 6.69 -17.06
C ASP A 190 -20.37 6.07 -17.02
N ALA A 191 -20.48 4.79 -16.67
CA ALA A 191 -21.76 4.10 -16.54
C ALA A 191 -22.65 4.72 -15.46
N LEU A 192 -22.08 5.11 -14.31
CA LEU A 192 -22.79 5.79 -13.23
C LEU A 192 -23.29 7.18 -13.65
N ILE A 193 -22.46 7.95 -14.36
CA ILE A 193 -22.86 9.26 -14.93
C ILE A 193 -24.03 9.10 -15.90
N ARG A 194 -23.96 8.09 -16.78
CA ARG A 194 -25.00 7.78 -17.78
C ARG A 194 -26.19 7.02 -17.20
N LYS A 195 -26.12 6.61 -15.94
CA LYS A 195 -27.13 5.78 -15.25
C LYS A 195 -27.39 4.42 -15.93
N GLU A 196 -26.37 3.85 -16.57
CA GLU A 196 -26.40 2.54 -17.24
C GLU A 196 -26.34 1.39 -16.20
N ARG A 197 -27.46 1.09 -15.53
CA ARG A 197 -27.51 0.14 -14.40
C ARG A 197 -26.90 -1.22 -14.70
N TRP A 198 -27.17 -1.80 -15.88
CA TRP A 198 -26.62 -3.10 -16.27
C TRP A 198 -25.10 -3.10 -16.39
N ARG A 199 -24.54 -2.01 -16.95
CA ARG A 199 -23.10 -1.85 -17.06
C ARG A 199 -22.44 -1.65 -15.69
N VAL A 200 -23.09 -0.89 -14.80
CA VAL A 200 -22.66 -0.76 -13.40
C VAL A 200 -22.61 -2.11 -12.71
N LEU A 201 -23.68 -2.91 -12.83
CA LEU A 201 -23.73 -4.26 -12.26
C LEU A 201 -22.64 -5.17 -12.85
N ALA A 202 -22.46 -5.18 -14.17
CA ALA A 202 -21.42 -5.98 -14.83
C ALA A 202 -20.00 -5.61 -14.33
N LEU A 203 -19.70 -4.32 -14.21
CA LEU A 203 -18.40 -3.84 -13.73
C LEU A 203 -18.20 -4.13 -12.24
N ALA A 204 -19.24 -3.96 -11.41
CA ALA A 204 -19.21 -4.33 -10.00
C ALA A 204 -18.96 -5.84 -9.83
N SER A 205 -19.64 -6.68 -10.61
CA SER A 205 -19.42 -8.13 -10.63
C SER A 205 -17.99 -8.47 -11.06
N ALA A 206 -17.47 -7.83 -12.12
CA ALA A 206 -16.09 -8.05 -12.56
C ALA A 206 -15.06 -7.71 -11.48
N MET A 207 -15.24 -6.61 -10.75
CA MET A 207 -14.39 -6.26 -9.60
C MET A 207 -14.53 -7.22 -8.41
N LEU A 208 -15.67 -7.91 -8.29
CA LEU A 208 -15.91 -8.89 -7.23
C LEU A 208 -15.28 -10.26 -7.52
N LEU A 209 -15.08 -10.62 -8.80
CA LEU A 209 -14.54 -11.94 -9.19
C LEU A 209 -13.20 -12.30 -8.52
N PRO A 210 -12.18 -11.42 -8.44
CA PRO A 210 -10.92 -11.76 -7.77
C PRO A 210 -11.09 -12.00 -6.26
N TYR A 211 -11.99 -11.27 -5.62
CA TYR A 211 -12.34 -11.52 -4.22
C TYR A 211 -13.03 -12.88 -4.06
N LEU A 212 -14.00 -13.22 -4.91
CA LEU A 212 -14.68 -14.51 -4.86
C LEU A 212 -13.73 -15.67 -5.12
N SER A 213 -12.84 -15.55 -6.10
CA SER A 213 -11.85 -16.60 -6.40
C SER A 213 -10.91 -16.87 -5.21
N SER A 214 -10.60 -15.85 -4.42
CA SER A 214 -9.82 -16.00 -3.18
C SER A 214 -10.69 -16.46 -2.01
N SER A 215 -11.92 -15.96 -1.91
CA SER A 215 -12.87 -16.30 -0.86
C SER A 215 -13.45 -17.71 -0.99
N LEU A 216 -13.33 -18.36 -2.14
CA LEU A 216 -13.81 -19.72 -2.36
C LEU A 216 -12.68 -20.76 -2.36
N ASP A 217 -11.42 -20.34 -2.16
CA ASP A 217 -10.26 -21.24 -2.12
C ASP A 217 -9.89 -21.59 -0.66
N PRO A 218 -10.28 -22.79 -0.17
CA PRO A 218 -10.04 -23.17 1.22
C PRO A 218 -8.56 -23.38 1.55
N ARG A 219 -7.70 -23.58 0.54
CA ARG A 219 -6.27 -23.83 0.74
C ARG A 219 -5.52 -22.56 1.14
N LEU A 220 -6.05 -21.37 0.81
CA LEU A 220 -5.38 -20.10 1.12
C LEU A 220 -5.27 -19.88 2.63
N ARG A 221 -6.34 -20.13 3.39
CA ARG A 221 -6.32 -19.88 4.84
C ARG A 221 -5.23 -20.70 5.53
N GLN A 222 -5.17 -22.00 5.24
CA GLN A 222 -4.18 -22.89 5.84
C GLN A 222 -2.75 -22.46 5.47
N ARG A 223 -2.52 -22.22 4.17
CA ARG A 223 -1.22 -21.82 3.65
C ARG A 223 -0.72 -20.51 4.28
N TYR A 224 -1.51 -19.44 4.22
CA TYR A 224 -1.06 -18.11 4.63
C TYR A 224 -1.07 -17.93 6.15
N PHE A 225 -1.87 -18.70 6.89
CA PHE A 225 -1.72 -18.80 8.34
C PHE A 225 -0.40 -19.45 8.72
N PHE A 226 -0.04 -20.57 8.08
CA PHE A 226 1.25 -21.23 8.30
C PHE A 226 2.43 -20.31 7.94
N GLU A 227 2.40 -19.69 6.75
CA GLU A 227 3.45 -18.76 6.31
C GLU A 227 3.62 -17.57 7.29
N PHE A 228 2.52 -17.04 7.83
CA PHE A 228 2.57 -15.96 8.82
C PHE A 228 3.22 -16.41 10.14
N GLN A 229 2.88 -17.60 10.65
CA GLN A 229 3.53 -18.13 11.85
C GLN A 229 5.03 -18.37 11.63
N LEU A 230 5.41 -18.94 10.48
CA LEU A 230 6.80 -19.17 10.12
C LEU A 230 7.59 -17.87 10.04
N GLN A 231 7.02 -16.83 9.43
CA GLN A 231 7.64 -15.50 9.36
C GLN A 231 7.82 -14.89 10.76
N ARG A 232 6.87 -15.12 11.67
CA ARG A 232 6.97 -14.64 13.05
C ARG A 232 8.12 -15.32 13.80
N LEU A 233 8.21 -16.64 13.72
CA LEU A 233 9.27 -17.42 14.37
C LEU A 233 10.66 -17.01 13.90
N ARG A 234 10.83 -16.81 12.58
CA ARG A 234 12.11 -16.32 12.03
C ARG A 234 12.52 -14.97 12.60
N LYS A 235 11.58 -14.02 12.70
CA LYS A 235 11.86 -12.70 13.29
C LYS A 235 12.21 -12.77 14.77
N GLU A 236 11.56 -13.65 15.53
CA GLU A 236 11.89 -13.88 16.94
C GLU A 236 13.31 -14.47 17.07
N GLU A 237 13.69 -15.42 16.21
CA GLU A 237 15.03 -16.01 16.19
C GLU A 237 16.12 -15.00 15.79
N GLU A 238 15.88 -14.17 14.78
CA GLU A 238 16.77 -13.07 14.37
C GLU A 238 16.99 -12.04 15.48
N SER A 239 15.93 -11.74 16.25
CA SER A 239 16.05 -10.80 17.38
C SER A 239 16.89 -11.35 18.53
N ARG A 240 16.76 -12.64 18.85
CA ARG A 240 17.55 -13.31 19.90
C ARG A 240 19.02 -13.43 19.52
N THR A 241 19.30 -13.83 18.28
CA THR A 241 20.69 -13.92 17.78
C THR A 241 21.39 -12.56 17.73
N CYS A 242 20.68 -11.45 17.57
CA CYS A 242 21.25 -10.10 17.70
C CYS A 242 21.51 -9.69 19.16
N GLU A 243 20.69 -10.14 20.12
CA GLU A 243 20.90 -9.87 21.55
C GLU A 243 22.06 -10.69 22.14
N ASP A 244 22.24 -11.93 21.65
CA ASP A 244 23.31 -12.85 22.08
C ASP A 244 24.64 -12.62 21.34
N ALA A 245 24.70 -11.71 20.37
CA ALA A 245 25.94 -11.34 19.71
C ALA A 245 26.89 -10.72 20.76
N PRO A 246 28.10 -11.27 20.96
CA PRO A 246 29.02 -10.75 21.97
C PRO A 246 29.29 -9.27 21.67
N ARG A 247 28.93 -8.39 22.61
CA ARG A 247 29.30 -6.98 22.56
C ARG A 247 30.81 -6.93 22.49
N SER A 248 31.35 -6.71 21.30
CA SER A 248 32.78 -6.58 21.12
C SER A 248 33.22 -5.40 21.97
N VAL A 249 33.94 -5.73 23.05
CA VAL A 249 34.67 -4.78 23.89
C VAL A 249 35.42 -3.85 22.96
N THR A 250 35.13 -2.55 23.05
CA THR A 250 35.95 -1.52 22.42
C THR A 250 37.34 -1.61 23.04
N PRO A 251 38.41 -1.97 22.30
CA PRO A 251 39.74 -1.81 22.83
C PRO A 251 40.10 -0.34 22.64
N GLY A 252 40.16 0.39 23.76
CA GLY A 252 40.99 1.59 23.84
C GLY A 252 42.39 1.25 23.31
N GLY A 253 42.96 2.17 22.53
CA GLY A 253 44.10 1.89 21.68
C GLY A 253 45.35 1.42 22.41
N ALA A 254 46.07 0.50 21.78
CA ALA A 254 47.52 0.51 21.69
C ALA A 254 47.99 -0.36 20.52
N PHE A 255 48.88 0.23 19.73
CA PHE A 255 49.72 -0.30 18.66
C PHE A 255 50.19 -1.77 18.81
N ARG A 256 50.03 -2.62 17.78
CA ARG A 256 51.13 -3.40 17.14
C ARG A 256 50.69 -4.26 15.94
N SER A 257 51.51 -4.14 14.89
CA SER A 257 51.75 -4.96 13.68
C SER A 257 51.02 -6.31 13.43
N ARG A 258 50.48 -6.40 12.19
CA ARG A 258 50.09 -7.54 11.30
C ARG A 258 51.01 -8.79 11.27
N PRO A 259 50.71 -9.87 10.50
CA PRO A 259 49.41 -10.40 9.97
C PRO A 259 49.28 -11.96 10.08
N THR A 260 48.07 -12.51 9.88
CA THR A 260 47.72 -13.69 9.03
C THR A 260 46.42 -14.39 9.49
N GLY A 261 45.63 -14.87 8.52
CA GLY A 261 44.89 -16.13 8.66
C GLY A 261 43.46 -16.13 9.23
N ALA A 262 42.50 -16.07 8.30
CA ALA A 262 41.26 -16.86 8.29
C ALA A 262 40.02 -16.49 9.16
N ARG A 263 38.89 -16.62 8.46
CA ARG A 263 37.46 -16.63 8.84
C ARG A 263 36.81 -15.31 9.26
N GLN A 264 36.24 -14.68 8.22
CA GLN A 264 35.05 -13.83 8.32
C GLN A 264 33.99 -14.51 9.19
N VAL A 265 33.81 -13.99 10.39
CA VAL A 265 32.59 -14.16 11.19
C VAL A 265 31.54 -13.24 10.56
N GLY A 266 30.35 -13.81 10.33
CA GLY A 266 29.24 -13.14 9.66
C GLY A 266 28.95 -11.78 10.26
N ARG A 267 29.09 -10.73 9.43
CA ARG A 267 28.54 -9.42 9.74
C ARG A 267 27.03 -9.57 9.87
N CYS A 268 26.49 -9.17 11.02
CA CYS A 268 25.14 -8.62 11.08
C CYS A 268 25.11 -7.36 10.20
N ASN A 269 24.81 -7.54 8.91
CA ASN A 269 24.51 -6.43 8.02
C ASN A 269 23.09 -5.93 8.36
N THR A 270 22.99 -5.05 9.34
CA THR A 270 21.92 -4.04 9.36
C THR A 270 22.33 -2.87 8.46
N THR A 271 22.57 -3.11 7.16
CA THR A 271 22.50 -2.13 6.05
C THR A 271 22.84 -2.80 4.73
N GLU A 272 22.30 -2.24 3.63
CA GLU A 272 22.40 -2.64 2.21
C GLU A 272 21.47 -3.76 1.73
N LEU A 273 20.21 -3.39 1.44
CA LEU A 273 19.63 -3.24 0.08
C LEU A 273 18.32 -2.43 0.13
#